data_AF-A0ABD2SRI0-F1
#
_entry.id   AF-A0ABD2SRI0-F1
#
_cell.length_a   1.000
_cell.length_b   1.000
_cell.length_c   1.000
_cell.angle_alpha   90.00
_cell.angle_beta   90.00
_cell.angle_gamma   90.00
#
_symmetry.space_group_name_H-M   'P 1'
#
loop_
_entity.id
_entity.type
_entity.pdbx_description
1 polymer ?
#
loop_
_entity_poly.entity_id
_entity_poly.type
_entity_poly.pdbx_seq_one_letter_code
_entity_poly.pdbx_strand_id
1 'polypeptide(L)'
;MEPNEAPLSTSPSSFNSSQQRHFYLAVDRLQFKMETLVDLLGMAGRLWSIPIVVSCSTRDELDAVFSALSSISHITIDALYSDLPEVERARVLASFRQATMRWLKQDTGETEKEEEKCHLIVVTDVCLPLVNSGESPINARILINYELPTKKETYMRRMATCLAADGIVINMVVGGEVVTIKSIEESSGLFIAEMPINIFEIL
;
A
#
# COMPACT_ATOMS: atom_id res chain seq x y z
N MET A 1 -26.80 46.41 16.72
CA MET A 1 -25.47 45.82 16.46
C MET A 1 -25.56 44.39 16.93
N GLU A 2 -26.08 43.54 16.07
CA GLU A 2 -26.19 42.09 16.29
C GLU A 2 -25.04 41.41 15.51
N PRO A 3 -24.49 40.30 16.03
CA PRO A 3 -23.23 39.74 15.56
C PRO A 3 -23.42 38.96 14.25
N ASN A 4 -22.46 39.13 13.35
CA ASN A 4 -22.38 38.49 12.05
C ASN A 4 -21.79 37.07 12.24
N GLU A 5 -22.63 36.04 12.32
CA GLU A 5 -22.19 34.64 12.25
C GLU A 5 -21.82 34.29 10.80
N ALA A 6 -20.54 34.11 10.55
CA ALA A 6 -20.04 33.52 9.32
C ALA A 6 -20.24 31.98 9.37
N PRO A 7 -20.83 31.34 8.35
CA PRO A 7 -20.88 29.88 8.33
C PRO A 7 -19.49 29.33 7.96
N LEU A 8 -18.87 28.63 8.91
CA LEU A 8 -17.71 27.77 8.67
C LEU A 8 -18.12 26.64 7.72
N SER A 9 -17.70 26.72 6.46
CA SER A 9 -17.80 25.61 5.51
C SER A 9 -16.81 24.53 5.91
N THR A 10 -17.27 23.51 6.62
CA THR A 10 -16.56 22.23 6.71
C THR A 10 -16.72 21.50 5.38
N SER A 11 -15.78 21.71 4.46
CA SER A 11 -15.62 20.85 3.30
C SER A 11 -14.94 19.54 3.75
N PRO A 12 -15.56 18.35 3.63
CA PRO A 12 -14.80 17.12 3.73
C PRO A 12 -13.82 17.11 2.56
N SER A 13 -12.54 16.89 2.85
CA SER A 13 -11.48 16.77 1.85
C SER A 13 -11.88 15.74 0.78
N SER A 14 -12.22 16.24 -0.40
CA SER A 14 -12.44 15.43 -1.59
C SER A 14 -11.15 14.66 -1.87
N PHE A 15 -11.14 13.35 -1.64
CA PHE A 15 -10.11 12.47 -2.16
C PHE A 15 -10.15 12.58 -3.69
N ASN A 16 -9.24 13.35 -4.29
CA ASN A 16 -9.03 13.33 -5.73
C ASN A 16 -8.38 11.99 -6.09
N SER A 17 -9.18 10.93 -6.25
CA SER A 17 -8.72 9.59 -6.67
C SER A 17 -8.44 9.51 -8.18
N SER A 18 -8.45 10.63 -8.90
CA SER A 18 -8.50 10.66 -10.37
C SER A 18 -7.25 10.13 -11.09
N GLN A 19 -6.18 9.78 -10.35
CA GLN A 19 -4.95 9.20 -10.90
C GLN A 19 -4.57 7.84 -10.29
N GLN A 20 -5.27 7.36 -9.26
CA GLN A 20 -4.97 6.06 -8.65
C GLN A 20 -5.49 4.93 -9.53
N ARG A 21 -4.63 3.93 -9.78
CA ARG A 21 -5.00 2.76 -10.58
C ARG A 21 -5.25 1.58 -9.65
N HIS A 22 -6.41 0.95 -9.75
CA HIS A 22 -6.79 -0.16 -8.89
C HIS A 22 -6.88 -1.44 -9.71
N PHE A 23 -6.22 -2.48 -9.22
CA PHE A 23 -6.23 -3.80 -9.81
C PHE A 23 -6.63 -4.86 -8.78
N TYR A 24 -7.16 -5.97 -9.26
CA TYR A 24 -7.23 -7.21 -8.52
C TYR A 24 -6.41 -8.30 -9.20
N LEU A 25 -5.72 -9.10 -8.39
CA LEU A 25 -4.98 -10.28 -8.80
C LEU A 25 -5.76 -11.49 -8.31
N ALA A 26 -6.36 -12.23 -9.25
CA ALA A 26 -7.09 -13.44 -8.94
C ALA A 26 -6.14 -14.56 -8.53
N VAL A 27 -6.37 -15.14 -7.36
CA VAL A 27 -5.65 -16.30 -6.84
C VAL A 27 -6.62 -17.46 -6.71
N ASP A 28 -6.30 -18.62 -7.29
CA ASP A 28 -7.22 -19.77 -7.29
C ASP A 28 -7.61 -20.20 -5.85
N ARG A 29 -6.60 -20.39 -4.99
CA ARG A 29 -6.78 -20.84 -3.61
C ARG A 29 -5.90 -20.08 -2.64
N LEU A 30 -6.36 -19.96 -1.40
CA LEU A 30 -5.64 -19.28 -0.32
C LEU A 30 -4.19 -19.80 -0.15
N GLN A 31 -3.99 -21.10 -0.28
CA GLN A 31 -2.65 -21.73 -0.19
C GLN A 31 -1.63 -21.20 -1.21
N PHE A 32 -2.08 -20.70 -2.36
CA PHE A 32 -1.20 -20.15 -3.41
C PHE A 32 -0.96 -18.65 -3.25
N LYS A 33 -1.64 -17.99 -2.30
CA LYS A 33 -1.57 -16.53 -2.12
C LYS A 33 -0.16 -16.07 -1.77
N MET A 34 0.52 -16.80 -0.89
CA MET A 34 1.90 -16.51 -0.50
C MET A 34 2.88 -16.67 -1.67
N GLU A 35 2.80 -17.81 -2.38
CA GLU A 35 3.63 -18.08 -3.56
C GLU A 35 3.43 -17.00 -4.64
N THR A 36 2.18 -16.66 -4.92
CA THR A 36 1.84 -15.61 -5.88
C THR A 36 2.39 -14.24 -5.46
N LEU A 37 2.38 -13.90 -4.16
CA LEU A 37 2.95 -12.66 -3.65
C LEU A 37 4.47 -12.62 -3.83
N VAL A 38 5.15 -13.72 -3.50
CA VAL A 38 6.60 -13.87 -3.66
C VAL A 38 6.99 -13.76 -5.13
N ASP A 39 6.25 -14.39 -6.04
CA ASP A 39 6.50 -14.31 -7.48
C ASP A 39 6.26 -12.90 -8.02
N LEU A 40 5.16 -12.26 -7.62
CA LEU A 40 4.83 -10.89 -7.99
C LEU A 40 5.96 -9.94 -7.60
N LEU A 41 6.41 -10.01 -6.34
CA LEU A 41 7.48 -9.16 -5.82
C LEU A 41 8.86 -9.57 -6.33
N GLY A 42 9.09 -10.85 -6.65
CA GLY A 42 10.33 -11.33 -7.26
C GLY A 42 10.47 -10.96 -8.74
N MET A 43 9.36 -10.66 -9.42
CA MET A 43 9.34 -10.06 -10.76
C MET A 43 9.44 -8.53 -10.69
N ALA A 44 8.61 -7.89 -9.85
CA ALA A 44 8.60 -6.44 -9.67
C ALA A 44 9.92 -5.93 -9.09
N GLY A 45 10.46 -6.65 -8.10
CA GLY A 45 11.63 -6.22 -7.33
C GLY A 45 12.93 -6.20 -8.11
N ARG A 46 12.96 -6.81 -9.30
CA ARG A 46 14.10 -6.69 -10.24
C ARG A 46 14.16 -5.33 -10.92
N LEU A 47 13.07 -4.56 -10.88
CA LEU A 47 12.92 -3.35 -11.67
C LEU A 47 12.48 -2.19 -10.79
N TRP A 48 13.42 -1.25 -10.64
CA TRP A 48 13.28 0.03 -9.97
C TRP A 48 13.00 -0.08 -8.47
N SER A 49 13.67 0.75 -7.68
CA SER A 49 13.65 0.82 -6.21
C SER A 49 12.31 1.29 -5.66
N ILE A 50 11.22 0.68 -6.11
CA ILE A 50 9.86 1.13 -5.91
C ILE A 50 9.48 0.94 -4.44
N PRO A 51 8.93 1.96 -3.78
CA PRO A 51 8.42 1.85 -2.43
C PRO A 51 7.08 1.10 -2.43
N ILE A 52 7.02 -0.03 -1.73
CA ILE A 52 5.86 -0.94 -1.68
C ILE A 52 5.36 -1.09 -0.24
N VAL A 53 4.04 -1.08 -0.05
CA VAL A 53 3.38 -1.44 1.20
C VAL A 53 2.56 -2.70 0.99
N VAL A 54 2.74 -3.71 1.85
CA VAL A 54 1.89 -4.90 1.92
C VAL A 54 1.03 -4.80 3.17
N SER A 55 -0.29 -4.86 3.04
CA SER A 55 -1.22 -4.77 4.15
C SER A 55 -1.87 -6.11 4.49
N CYS A 56 -1.76 -6.48 5.76
CA CYS A 56 -2.31 -7.69 6.37
C CYS A 56 -3.36 -7.32 7.42
N SER A 57 -4.33 -8.20 7.64
CA SER A 57 -5.39 -8.00 8.64
C SER A 57 -4.96 -8.49 10.02
N THR A 58 -4.11 -9.52 10.09
CA THR A 58 -3.65 -10.12 11.36
C THR A 58 -2.13 -10.04 11.53
N ARG A 59 -1.67 -10.18 12.78
CA ARG A 59 -0.25 -10.21 13.12
C ARG A 59 0.44 -11.48 12.58
N ASP A 60 -0.23 -12.62 12.68
CA ASP A 60 0.31 -13.91 12.23
C ASP A 60 0.55 -13.90 10.72
N GLU A 61 -0.40 -13.36 9.93
CA GLU A 61 -0.22 -13.20 8.49
C GLU A 61 0.90 -12.21 8.15
N LEU A 62 1.02 -11.12 8.90
CA LEU A 62 2.14 -10.20 8.72
C LEU A 62 3.48 -10.91 8.93
N ASP A 63 3.63 -11.70 10.00
CA ASP A 63 4.87 -12.42 10.29
C ASP A 63 5.17 -13.49 9.24
N ALA A 64 4.14 -14.19 8.74
CA ALA A 64 4.27 -15.14 7.63
C ALA A 64 4.74 -14.46 6.35
N VAL A 65 4.11 -13.34 5.96
CA VAL A 65 4.50 -12.55 4.79
C VAL A 65 5.92 -12.00 4.95
N PHE A 66 6.25 -11.46 6.13
CA PHE A 66 7.57 -10.92 6.41
C PHE A 66 8.65 -12.00 6.26
N SER A 67 8.41 -13.19 6.81
CA SER A 67 9.33 -14.32 6.70
C SER A 67 9.53 -14.78 5.26
N ALA A 68 8.43 -14.92 4.49
CA ALA A 68 8.50 -15.35 3.11
C ALA A 68 9.26 -14.36 2.21
N LEU A 69 8.97 -13.06 2.36
CA LEU A 69 9.58 -12.01 1.55
C LEU A 69 11.03 -11.69 1.96
N SER A 70 11.42 -11.98 3.21
CA SER A 70 12.82 -11.84 3.67
C SER A 70 13.80 -12.72 2.90
N SER A 71 13.31 -13.77 2.21
CA SER A 71 14.15 -14.63 1.36
C SER A 71 14.61 -13.95 0.06
N ILE A 72 14.01 -12.83 -0.31
CA ILE A 72 14.25 -12.14 -1.58
C ILE A 72 15.44 -11.17 -1.43
N SER A 73 16.56 -11.47 -2.10
CA SER A 73 17.84 -10.77 -1.92
C SER A 73 17.85 -9.28 -2.30
N HIS A 74 16.96 -8.88 -3.21
CA HIS A 74 16.85 -7.52 -3.76
C HIS A 74 15.76 -6.67 -3.09
N ILE A 75 15.17 -7.15 -1.99
CA ILE A 75 14.16 -6.43 -1.21
C ILE A 75 14.71 -6.15 0.19
N THR A 76 14.62 -4.88 0.61
CA THR A 76 14.73 -4.48 2.00
C THR A 76 13.32 -4.49 2.57
N ILE A 77 13.09 -5.31 3.59
CA ILE A 77 11.78 -5.48 4.21
C ILE A 77 11.78 -5.00 5.65
N ASP A 78 10.76 -4.21 6.00
CA ASP A 78 10.48 -3.75 7.35
C ASP A 78 9.03 -4.11 7.72
N ALA A 79 8.71 -4.11 9.02
CA ALA A 79 7.38 -4.43 9.53
C ALA A 79 6.85 -3.34 10.45
N LEU A 80 5.57 -3.02 10.33
CA LEU A 80 4.82 -2.17 11.27
C LEU A 80 3.66 -2.96 11.86
N TYR A 81 3.57 -2.93 13.19
CA TYR A 81 2.55 -3.63 13.98
C TYR A 81 2.32 -2.90 15.30
N SER A 82 1.25 -3.25 16.01
CA SER A 82 0.79 -2.53 17.22
C SER A 82 1.83 -2.47 18.33
N ASP A 83 2.61 -3.53 18.49
CA ASP A 83 3.50 -3.72 19.65
C ASP A 83 4.92 -3.18 19.37
N LEU A 84 5.14 -2.59 18.19
CA LEU A 84 6.42 -2.00 17.82
C LEU A 84 6.65 -0.71 18.63
N PRO A 85 7.80 -0.56 19.32
CA PRO A 85 8.11 0.66 20.07
C PRO A 85 8.03 1.92 19.20
N GLU A 86 7.54 3.02 19.76
CA GLU A 86 7.33 4.27 19.01
C GLU A 86 8.61 4.77 18.31
N VAL A 87 9.77 4.60 18.96
CA VAL A 87 11.09 4.94 18.40
C VAL A 87 11.40 4.10 17.16
N GLU A 88 11.14 2.79 17.21
CA GLU A 88 11.34 1.88 16.08
C GLU A 88 10.35 2.16 14.95
N ARG A 89 9.08 2.40 15.29
CA ARG A 89 8.04 2.83 14.34
C ARG A 89 8.48 4.10 13.59
N ALA A 90 8.95 5.11 14.32
CA ALA A 90 9.43 6.36 13.72
C ALA A 90 10.63 6.12 12.81
N ARG A 91 11.56 5.23 13.20
CA ARG A 91 12.73 4.84 12.41
C ARG A 91 12.34 4.18 11.08
N VAL A 92 11.44 3.18 11.13
CA VAL A 92 10.94 2.48 9.94
C VAL A 92 10.25 3.45 8.98
N LEU A 93 9.32 4.27 9.49
CA LEU A 93 8.61 5.26 8.68
C LEU A 93 9.55 6.32 8.08
N ALA A 94 10.57 6.76 8.83
CA ALA A 94 11.56 7.71 8.32
C ALA A 94 12.43 7.10 7.21
N SER A 95 12.89 5.86 7.39
CA SER A 95 13.67 5.13 6.39
C SER A 95 12.85 4.92 5.11
N PHE A 96 11.59 4.51 5.24
CA PHE A 96 10.70 4.32 4.10
C PHE A 96 10.44 5.62 3.34
N ARG A 97 10.16 6.73 4.04
CA ARG A 97 10.00 8.05 3.40
C ARG A 97 11.25 8.49 2.64
N GLN A 98 12.44 8.21 3.17
CA GLN A 98 13.71 8.49 2.49
C GLN A 98 13.86 7.65 1.21
N ALA A 99 13.45 6.37 1.23
CA ALA A 99 13.42 5.52 0.05
C ALA A 99 12.44 6.06 -1.01
N THR A 100 11.24 6.46 -0.62
CA THR A 100 10.26 7.10 -1.51
C THR A 100 10.81 8.36 -2.17
N MET A 101 11.52 9.22 -1.41
CA MET A 101 12.14 10.42 -1.95
C MET A 101 13.28 10.13 -2.94
N ARG A 102 14.05 9.06 -2.72
CA ARG A 102 15.10 8.62 -3.66
C ARG A 102 14.48 8.15 -4.98
N TRP A 103 13.47 7.29 -4.89
CA TRP A 103 12.73 6.80 -6.05
C TRP A 103 12.16 7.95 -6.90
N LEU A 104 11.54 8.96 -6.26
CA LEU A 104 10.97 10.11 -6.98
C LEU A 104 12.04 10.98 -7.68
N LYS A 105 13.26 11.07 -7.14
CA LYS A 105 14.36 11.85 -7.73
C LYS A 105 15.05 11.11 -8.87
N GLN A 106 14.98 9.78 -8.90
CA GLN A 106 15.65 8.95 -9.90
C GLN A 106 15.13 9.24 -11.34
N ASP A 107 13.91 9.76 -11.46
CA ASP A 107 13.31 10.21 -12.73
C ASP A 107 13.93 11.51 -13.29
N THR A 108 14.79 12.20 -12.53
CA THR A 108 15.42 13.49 -12.93
C THR A 108 16.89 13.41 -13.37
N GLY A 109 17.43 12.20 -13.59
CA GLY A 109 18.55 12.01 -14.53
C GLY A 109 19.98 11.95 -13.99
N GLU A 110 20.23 11.86 -12.69
CA GLU A 110 21.60 11.69 -12.17
C GLU A 110 21.62 10.85 -10.89
N THR A 111 21.96 9.54 -10.95
CA THR A 111 22.67 8.83 -9.86
C THR A 111 23.31 7.55 -10.39
N GLU A 112 24.54 7.30 -9.93
CA GLU A 112 25.34 6.10 -10.16
C GLU A 112 24.60 4.83 -9.71
N LYS A 113 24.77 3.73 -10.46
CA LYS A 113 24.14 2.43 -10.23
C LYS A 113 24.70 1.75 -8.98
N GLU A 114 24.29 2.19 -7.80
CA GLU A 114 24.25 1.29 -6.65
C GLU A 114 23.15 0.24 -6.87
N GLU A 115 23.34 -0.97 -6.37
CA GLU A 115 22.31 -2.01 -6.31
C GLU A 115 21.19 -1.54 -5.36
N GLU A 116 20.34 -0.65 -5.85
CA GLU A 116 19.25 -0.14 -5.05
C GLU A 116 18.18 -1.22 -4.89
N LYS A 117 18.05 -1.69 -3.65
CA LYS A 117 17.01 -2.65 -3.27
C LYS A 117 15.64 -1.98 -3.25
N CYS A 118 14.61 -2.74 -3.60
CA CYS A 118 13.23 -2.32 -3.38
C CYS A 118 12.97 -2.19 -1.88
N HIS A 119 12.25 -1.15 -1.46
CA HIS A 119 11.90 -0.95 -0.06
C HIS A 119 10.45 -1.36 0.15
N LEU A 120 10.23 -2.36 1.00
CA LEU A 120 8.93 -2.93 1.27
C LEU A 120 8.63 -2.84 2.76
N ILE A 121 7.44 -2.37 3.13
CA ILE A 121 6.96 -2.47 4.49
C ILE A 121 5.72 -3.35 4.55
N VAL A 122 5.67 -4.26 5.51
CA VAL A 122 4.47 -5.05 5.82
C VAL A 122 3.77 -4.44 7.02
N VAL A 123 2.47 -4.16 6.91
CA VAL A 123 1.73 -3.38 7.89
C VAL A 123 0.41 -4.05 8.26
N THR A 124 -0.03 -3.86 9.51
CA THR A 124 -1.41 -4.14 9.93
C THR A 124 -2.27 -2.88 9.91
N ASP A 125 -3.60 -3.02 9.83
CA ASP A 125 -4.53 -1.88 9.85
C ASP A 125 -4.44 -1.05 11.14
N VAL A 126 -4.15 -1.70 12.27
CA VAL A 126 -4.10 -1.06 13.59
C VAL A 126 -2.93 -0.09 13.71
N CYS A 127 -1.83 -0.35 12.99
CA CYS A 127 -0.65 0.50 13.03
C CYS A 127 -0.60 1.52 11.88
N LEU A 128 -1.65 1.66 11.08
CA LEU A 128 -1.67 2.69 10.04
C LEU A 128 -1.68 4.09 10.67
N PRO A 129 -0.80 5.01 10.20
CA PRO A 129 -0.83 6.39 10.63
C PRO A 129 -2.23 7.02 10.60
N LEU A 130 -2.62 7.69 11.69
CA LEU A 130 -3.88 8.40 11.75
C LEU A 130 -3.72 9.79 11.12
N VAL A 131 -3.94 9.87 9.80
CA VAL A 131 -3.80 11.13 9.04
C VAL A 131 -4.71 12.24 9.59
N ASN A 132 -5.91 11.88 10.06
CA ASN A 132 -6.86 12.82 10.69
C ASN A 132 -6.39 13.34 12.06
N SER A 133 -5.41 12.67 12.69
CA SER A 133 -4.80 13.06 13.95
C SER A 133 -3.47 13.79 13.75
N GLY A 134 -3.10 14.10 12.50
CA GLY A 134 -1.89 14.85 12.15
C GLY A 134 -0.66 13.97 11.87
N GLU A 135 -0.79 12.64 11.84
CA GLU A 135 0.31 11.78 11.40
C GLU A 135 0.52 11.89 9.87
N SER A 136 1.77 11.81 9.44
CA SER A 136 2.11 11.81 8.02
C SER A 136 1.75 10.47 7.35
N PRO A 137 1.18 10.47 6.13
CA PRO A 137 1.00 9.26 5.35
C PRO A 137 2.36 8.67 4.91
N ILE A 138 2.33 7.40 4.51
CA ILE A 138 3.49 6.61 4.09
C ILE A 138 3.87 6.93 2.63
N ASN A 139 2.89 7.24 1.77
CA ASN A 139 3.07 7.62 0.36
C ASN A 139 3.86 6.60 -0.48
N ALA A 140 3.52 5.31 -0.37
CA ALA A 140 4.06 4.27 -1.22
C ALA A 140 3.52 4.35 -2.65
N ARG A 141 4.31 3.85 -3.60
CA ARG A 141 3.96 3.80 -5.02
C ARG A 141 3.00 2.65 -5.31
N ILE A 142 3.18 1.53 -4.61
CA ILE A 142 2.31 0.35 -4.70
C ILE A 142 1.79 -0.02 -3.32
N LEU A 143 0.49 -0.22 -3.22
CA LEU A 143 -0.17 -0.85 -2.08
C LEU A 143 -0.70 -2.22 -2.49
N ILE A 144 -0.22 -3.27 -1.83
CA ILE A 144 -0.71 -4.64 -2.01
C ILE A 144 -1.59 -5.00 -0.81
N ASN A 145 -2.88 -5.20 -1.04
CA ASN A 145 -3.76 -5.81 -0.06
C ASN A 145 -3.59 -7.32 -0.13
N TYR A 146 -2.72 -7.88 0.73
CA TYR A 146 -2.54 -9.32 0.82
C TYR A 146 -3.80 -9.98 1.37
N GLU A 147 -4.46 -9.37 2.36
CA GLU A 147 -5.82 -9.73 2.75
C GLU A 147 -6.78 -8.63 2.33
N LEU A 148 -7.90 -9.01 1.70
CA LEU A 148 -8.89 -8.06 1.25
C LEU A 148 -9.65 -7.50 2.47
N PRO A 149 -9.74 -6.17 2.64
CA PRO A 149 -10.51 -5.59 3.72
C PRO A 149 -11.99 -5.98 3.62
N THR A 150 -12.59 -6.44 4.72
CA THR A 150 -14.03 -6.78 4.74
C THR A 150 -14.94 -5.56 4.78
N LYS A 151 -14.39 -4.39 5.15
CA LYS A 151 -15.11 -3.12 5.30
C LYS A 151 -14.54 -2.06 4.39
N LYS A 152 -15.42 -1.30 3.73
CA LYS A 152 -15.07 -0.11 2.92
C LYS A 152 -14.18 0.87 3.68
N GLU A 153 -14.50 1.16 4.94
CA GLU A 153 -13.75 2.14 5.73
C GLU A 153 -12.27 1.73 5.88
N THR A 154 -12.01 0.45 6.13
CA THR A 154 -10.65 -0.09 6.21
C THR A 154 -9.94 0.04 4.87
N TYR A 155 -10.60 -0.29 3.75
CA TYR A 155 -10.05 -0.12 2.41
C TYR A 155 -9.67 1.33 2.12
N MET A 156 -10.57 2.28 2.39
CA MET A 156 -10.32 3.71 2.22
C MET A 156 -9.17 4.21 3.10
N ARG A 157 -9.08 3.72 4.35
CA ARG A 157 -8.01 4.06 5.28
C ARG A 157 -6.65 3.58 4.77
N ARG A 158 -6.57 2.36 4.25
CA ARG A 158 -5.34 1.83 3.63
C ARG A 158 -4.88 2.71 2.48
N MET A 159 -5.78 3.07 1.57
CA MET A 159 -5.43 3.97 0.45
C MET A 159 -4.99 5.35 0.92
N ALA A 160 -5.75 5.99 1.82
CA ALA A 160 -5.45 7.33 2.31
C ALA A 160 -4.11 7.43 3.03
N THR A 161 -3.71 6.35 3.72
CA THR A 161 -2.53 6.35 4.58
C THR A 161 -1.30 5.79 3.88
N CYS A 162 -1.48 4.78 3.04
CA CYS A 162 -0.37 4.05 2.44
C CYS A 162 -0.02 4.53 1.04
N LEU A 163 -0.98 5.03 0.26
CA LEU A 163 -0.83 5.20 -1.18
C LEU A 163 -0.56 6.66 -1.57
N ALA A 164 0.36 6.87 -2.50
CA ALA A 164 0.56 8.17 -3.16
C ALA A 164 -0.62 8.53 -4.10
N ALA A 165 -0.68 9.78 -4.54
CA ALA A 165 -1.77 10.29 -5.38
C ALA A 165 -1.86 9.60 -6.77
N ASP A 166 -0.72 9.19 -7.32
CA ASP A 166 -0.56 8.46 -8.59
C ASP A 166 -0.29 6.97 -8.39
N GLY A 167 -0.53 6.47 -7.17
CA GLY A 167 -0.20 5.11 -6.75
C GLY A 167 -1.06 4.02 -7.39
N ILE A 168 -0.56 2.79 -7.29
CA ILE A 168 -1.24 1.58 -7.75
C ILE A 168 -1.69 0.75 -6.56
N VAL A 169 -2.92 0.26 -6.57
CA VAL A 169 -3.43 -0.70 -5.60
C VAL A 169 -3.57 -2.07 -6.27
N ILE A 170 -3.04 -3.11 -5.64
CA ILE A 170 -3.20 -4.50 -6.07
C ILE A 170 -3.92 -5.26 -4.95
N ASN A 171 -5.10 -5.78 -5.27
CA ASN A 171 -5.90 -6.59 -4.35
C ASN A 171 -5.72 -8.07 -4.66
N MET A 172 -5.14 -8.85 -3.73
CA MET A 172 -5.06 -10.30 -3.91
C MET A 172 -6.39 -10.94 -3.50
N VAL A 173 -7.13 -11.48 -4.47
CA VAL A 173 -8.50 -11.95 -4.29
C VAL A 173 -8.56 -13.46 -4.52
N VAL A 174 -9.00 -14.22 -3.51
CA VAL A 174 -9.31 -15.64 -3.72
C VAL A 174 -10.73 -15.83 -4.24
N GLY A 175 -11.04 -17.00 -4.84
CA GLY A 175 -12.36 -17.24 -5.45
C GLY A 175 -13.58 -16.97 -4.55
N GLY A 176 -13.45 -17.11 -3.23
CA GLY A 176 -14.50 -16.80 -2.26
C GLY A 176 -14.71 -15.30 -1.97
N GLU A 177 -13.79 -14.43 -2.38
CA GLU A 177 -13.75 -13.00 -2.05
C GLU A 177 -14.30 -12.10 -3.19
N VAL A 178 -14.76 -12.69 -4.30
CA VAL A 178 -15.24 -11.95 -5.48
C VAL A 178 -16.43 -11.04 -5.15
N VAL A 179 -17.31 -11.47 -4.23
CA VAL A 179 -18.44 -10.64 -3.77
C VAL A 179 -17.95 -9.45 -2.95
N THR A 180 -16.92 -9.65 -2.12
CA THR A 180 -16.35 -8.61 -1.27
C THR A 180 -15.66 -7.53 -2.09
N ILE A 181 -14.85 -7.88 -3.09
CA ILE A 181 -14.18 -6.88 -3.95
C ILE A 181 -15.19 -6.07 -4.75
N LYS A 182 -16.24 -6.69 -5.28
CA LYS A 182 -17.33 -5.99 -5.98
C LYS A 182 -18.08 -5.03 -5.05
N SER A 183 -18.35 -5.45 -3.82
CA SER A 183 -18.98 -4.58 -2.83
C SER A 183 -18.11 -3.37 -2.49
N ILE A 184 -16.78 -3.54 -2.42
CA ILE A 184 -15.83 -2.43 -2.22
C ILE A 184 -15.85 -1.49 -3.44
N GLU A 185 -15.81 -2.03 -4.64
CA GLU A 185 -15.85 -1.27 -5.91
C GLU A 185 -17.10 -0.38 -5.98
N GLU A 186 -18.29 -0.99 -5.85
CA GLU A 186 -19.58 -0.29 -5.88
C GLU A 186 -19.71 0.75 -4.77
N SER A 187 -19.36 0.38 -3.54
CA SER A 187 -19.52 1.28 -2.40
C SER A 187 -18.53 2.42 -2.40
N SER A 188 -17.35 2.26 -2.99
CA SER A 188 -16.29 3.28 -3.04
C SER A 188 -16.35 4.15 -4.29
N GLY A 189 -17.13 3.76 -5.30
CA GLY A 189 -17.18 4.46 -6.59
C GLY A 189 -15.86 4.39 -7.35
N LEU A 190 -15.09 3.32 -7.11
CA LEU A 190 -13.81 3.07 -7.78
C LEU A 190 -14.04 2.10 -8.93
N PHE A 191 -13.06 2.03 -9.84
CA PHE A 191 -13.00 1.00 -10.87
C PHE A 191 -11.79 0.11 -10.60
N ILE A 192 -12.02 -1.19 -10.39
CA ILE A 192 -10.98 -2.17 -10.06
C ILE A 192 -10.83 -3.13 -11.24
N ALA A 193 -9.79 -2.93 -12.04
CA ALA A 193 -9.52 -3.75 -13.21
C ALA A 193 -8.86 -5.08 -12.84
N GLU A 194 -8.96 -6.07 -13.71
CA GLU A 194 -8.13 -7.27 -13.60
C GLU A 194 -6.66 -6.90 -13.87
N MET A 195 -5.73 -7.45 -13.08
CA MET A 195 -4.31 -7.19 -13.27
C MET A 195 -3.83 -7.82 -14.58
N PRO A 196 -3.12 -7.08 -15.46
CA PRO A 196 -2.55 -7.66 -16.67
C PRO A 196 -1.47 -8.69 -16.30
N ILE A 197 -1.27 -9.66 -17.20
CA ILE A 197 -0.26 -10.72 -17.05
C ILE A 197 1.14 -10.12 -16.85
N ASN A 198 1.40 -8.99 -17.53
CA ASN A 198 2.65 -8.28 -17.42
C ASN A 198 2.53 -7.09 -16.45
N ILE A 199 3.14 -7.22 -15.27
CA ILE A 199 3.20 -6.14 -14.27
C ILE A 199 3.85 -4.86 -14.81
N PHE A 200 4.73 -4.95 -15.81
CA PHE A 200 5.38 -3.77 -16.40
C PHE A 200 4.41 -2.86 -17.15
N GLU A 201 3.21 -3.33 -17.49
CA GLU A 201 2.19 -2.49 -18.11
C GLU A 201 1.49 -1.56 -17.10
N ILE A 202 1.59 -1.89 -15.81
CA ILE A 202 0.97 -1.10 -14.75
C ILE A 202 1.96 -0.21 -13.99
N LEU A 203 3.25 -0.52 -13.98
CA LEU A 203 4.28 0.28 -13.30
C LEU A 203 4.61 1.57 -14.06
#